data_AF-A0A7J5ZDQ9-F1
#
_entry.id   AF-A0A7J5ZDQ9-F1
#
_cell.length_a   1.000
_cell.length_b   1.000
_cell.length_c   1.000
_cell.angle_alpha   90.00
_cell.angle_beta   90.00
_cell.angle_gamma   90.00
#
_symmetry.space_group_name_H-M   'P 1'
#
loop_
_entity.id
_entity.type
_entity.pdbx_description
1 polymer ?
#
loop_
_entity_poly.entity_id
_entity_poly.type
_entity_poly.pdbx_seq_one_letter_code
_entity_poly.pdbx_strand_id
1 'polypeptide(L)'
;MAMTSPSSCSSMSNHTKERVTMAKVTLENFYSNLIAQHEEREMRQQKLEKVMDQEGLADEEKRIRRSQHARKETEFLRLKRTRLGLEDFESLKVIGRGAFGEVRLVQKKDTDSLWVVKMFYSFQDKMNLYLIMEFLPGGMTP
;
A
#
# COMPACT_ATOMS: atom_id res chain seq x y z
N MET A 1 -28.12 19.24 57.06
CA MET A 1 -27.86 19.25 55.61
C MET A 1 -26.71 18.28 55.35
N ALA A 2 -26.84 17.35 54.40
CA ALA A 2 -25.76 16.45 54.02
C ALA A 2 -25.07 16.98 52.76
N MET A 3 -23.75 17.12 52.78
CA MET A 3 -22.98 17.57 51.61
C MET A 3 -22.75 16.37 50.67
N THR A 4 -23.22 16.47 49.43
CA THR A 4 -22.93 15.48 48.39
C THR A 4 -21.53 15.71 47.82
N SER A 5 -20.62 14.77 48.05
CA SER A 5 -19.29 14.77 47.44
C SER A 5 -19.40 14.82 45.91
N PRO A 6 -18.67 15.72 45.20
CA PRO A 6 -18.65 15.69 43.75
C PRO A 6 -17.95 14.41 43.26
N SER A 7 -18.65 13.61 42.47
CA SER A 7 -18.09 12.39 41.87
C SER A 7 -16.82 12.69 41.09
N SER A 8 -15.71 12.03 41.43
CA SER A 8 -14.45 12.20 40.72
C SER A 8 -14.58 11.72 39.27
N CYS A 9 -14.55 12.67 38.34
CA CYS A 9 -14.48 12.37 36.91
C CYS A 9 -13.27 11.46 36.64
N SER A 10 -13.52 10.26 36.12
CA SER A 10 -12.50 9.26 35.87
C SER A 10 -11.62 9.67 34.68
N SER A 11 -10.52 10.37 34.99
CA SER A 11 -9.50 10.77 34.02
C SER A 11 -9.09 9.57 33.16
N MET A 12 -9.48 9.59 31.88
CA MET A 12 -9.33 8.42 31.02
C MET A 12 -7.87 8.04 30.86
N SER A 13 -7.58 6.73 30.90
CA SER A 13 -6.24 6.18 30.71
C SER A 13 -5.64 6.64 29.37
N ASN A 14 -4.33 6.90 29.36
CA ASN A 14 -3.62 7.37 28.17
C ASN A 14 -3.71 6.36 27.01
N HIS A 15 -3.62 5.07 27.30
CA HIS A 15 -3.91 4.00 26.32
C HIS A 15 -5.27 4.16 25.63
N THR A 16 -6.31 4.59 26.35
CA THR A 16 -7.63 4.85 25.75
C THR A 16 -7.61 6.10 24.87
N LYS A 17 -6.92 7.17 25.29
CA LYS A 17 -6.73 8.39 24.48
C LYS A 17 -5.97 8.08 23.19
N GLU A 18 -4.86 7.34 23.29
CA GLU A 18 -4.05 6.87 22.16
C GLU A 18 -4.89 6.05 21.18
N ARG A 19 -5.67 5.07 21.66
CA ARG A 19 -6.55 4.27 20.81
C ARG A 19 -7.66 5.09 20.14
N VAL A 20 -8.21 6.10 20.80
CA VAL A 20 -9.18 7.04 20.20
C VAL A 20 -8.52 7.89 19.12
N THR A 21 -7.33 8.44 19.37
CA THR A 21 -6.55 9.21 18.37
C THR A 21 -6.20 8.35 17.15
N MET A 22 -5.72 7.11 17.36
CA MET A 22 -5.42 6.18 16.28
C MET A 22 -6.68 5.82 15.48
N ALA A 23 -7.81 5.51 16.14
CA ALA A 23 -9.08 5.23 15.46
C ALA A 23 -9.56 6.43 14.63
N LYS A 24 -9.48 7.66 15.18
CA LYS A 24 -9.81 8.89 14.46
C LYS A 24 -8.96 9.04 13.20
N VAL A 25 -7.63 9.00 13.33
CA VAL A 25 -6.69 9.15 12.21
C VAL A 25 -6.88 8.03 11.16
N THR A 26 -7.16 6.79 11.57
CA THR A 26 -7.50 5.70 10.65
C THR A 26 -8.76 5.99 9.84
N LEU A 27 -9.82 6.54 10.45
CA LEU A 27 -11.07 6.89 9.77
C LEU A 27 -10.89 8.08 8.82
N GLU A 28 -10.22 9.15 9.26
CA GLU A 28 -9.93 10.33 8.44
C GLU A 28 -9.09 9.95 7.21
N ASN A 29 -8.05 9.13 7.40
CA ASN A 29 -7.26 8.60 6.29
C ASN A 29 -8.06 7.65 5.38
N PHE A 30 -8.94 6.81 5.93
CA PHE A 30 -9.77 5.90 5.12
C PHE A 30 -10.69 6.67 4.17
N TYR A 31 -11.47 7.65 4.67
CA TYR A 31 -12.38 8.43 3.83
C TYR A 31 -11.63 9.33 2.85
N SER A 32 -10.52 9.96 3.26
CA SER A 32 -9.68 10.77 2.35
C SER A 32 -9.14 9.94 1.19
N ASN A 33 -8.63 8.73 1.46
CA ASN A 33 -8.16 7.80 0.41
C ASN A 33 -9.31 7.27 -0.45
N LEU A 34 -10.50 7.02 0.11
CA LEU A 34 -11.67 6.53 -0.63
C LEU A 34 -12.16 7.58 -1.65
N ILE A 35 -12.26 8.84 -1.23
CA ILE A 35 -12.65 9.96 -2.10
C ILE A 35 -11.61 10.15 -3.21
N ALA A 36 -10.33 10.29 -2.84
CA ALA A 36 -9.25 10.48 -3.81
C ALA A 36 -9.15 9.34 -4.84
N GLN A 37 -9.37 8.09 -4.43
CA GLN A 37 -9.39 6.94 -5.35
C GLN A 37 -10.59 6.94 -6.31
N HIS A 38 -11.75 7.46 -5.88
CA HIS A 38 -12.90 7.65 -6.75
C HIS A 38 -12.64 8.75 -7.78
N GLU A 39 -12.14 9.91 -7.35
CA GLU A 39 -11.76 11.02 -8.23
C GLU A 39 -10.68 10.60 -9.25
N GLU A 40 -9.65 9.86 -8.82
CA GLU A 40 -8.63 9.26 -9.69
C GLU A 40 -9.25 8.47 -10.86
N ARG A 41 -10.27 7.68 -10.55
CA ARG A 41 -10.95 6.79 -11.50
C ARG A 41 -11.85 7.56 -12.46
N GLU A 42 -12.63 8.51 -11.95
CA GLU A 42 -13.45 9.40 -12.79
C GLU A 42 -12.58 10.23 -13.74
N MET A 43 -11.46 10.78 -13.26
CA MET A 43 -10.51 11.50 -14.11
C MET A 43 -9.90 10.62 -15.20
N ARG A 44 -9.57 9.35 -14.92
CA ARG A 44 -9.13 8.40 -15.94
C ARG A 44 -10.21 8.13 -17.00
N GLN A 45 -11.44 7.87 -16.58
CA GLN A 45 -12.55 7.62 -17.50
C GLN A 45 -12.89 8.84 -18.35
N GLN A 46 -12.97 10.03 -17.77
CA GLN A 46 -13.18 11.28 -18.51
C GLN A 46 -12.04 11.57 -19.50
N LYS A 47 -10.79 11.22 -19.16
CA LYS A 47 -9.65 11.33 -20.08
C LYS A 47 -9.78 10.35 -21.26
N LEU A 48 -10.30 9.14 -21.03
CA LEU A 48 -10.56 8.17 -22.10
C LEU A 48 -11.61 8.69 -23.08
N GLU A 49 -12.80 9.10 -22.60
CA GLU A 49 -13.87 9.59 -23.48
C GLU A 49 -13.41 10.82 -24.27
N LYS A 50 -12.74 11.80 -23.63
CA LYS A 50 -12.16 12.98 -24.31
C LYS A 50 -11.19 12.61 -25.44
N VAL A 51 -10.35 11.57 -25.26
CA VAL A 51 -9.44 11.09 -26.30
C VAL A 51 -10.22 10.39 -27.42
N MET A 52 -11.21 9.56 -27.10
CA MET A 52 -12.04 8.86 -28.11
C MET A 52 -12.92 9.81 -28.93
N ASP A 53 -13.33 10.93 -28.35
CA ASP A 53 -14.07 11.98 -29.05
C ASP A 53 -13.14 12.86 -29.91
N GLN A 54 -11.93 13.18 -29.43
CA GLN A 54 -10.90 13.87 -30.23
C GLN A 54 -10.40 13.04 -31.42
N GLU A 55 -10.29 11.72 -31.26
CA GLU A 55 -9.95 10.79 -32.35
C GLU A 55 -11.12 10.50 -33.31
N GLY A 56 -12.33 10.99 -33.03
CA GLY A 56 -13.50 10.83 -33.91
C GLY A 56 -13.93 9.37 -34.13
N LEU A 57 -13.65 8.49 -33.18
CA LEU A 57 -13.83 7.03 -33.34
C LEU A 57 -15.29 6.63 -33.59
N ALA A 58 -15.49 5.60 -34.41
CA ALA A 58 -16.80 4.95 -34.56
C ALA A 58 -17.24 4.25 -33.25
N ASP A 59 -18.55 4.14 -33.04
CA ASP A 59 -19.11 3.64 -31.76
C ASP A 59 -18.64 2.22 -31.38
N GLU A 60 -18.39 1.34 -32.35
CA GLU A 60 -17.88 -0.01 -32.07
C GLU A 60 -16.45 0.04 -31.51
N GLU A 61 -15.59 0.88 -32.07
CA GLU A 61 -14.23 1.07 -31.57
C GLU A 61 -14.25 1.74 -30.18
N LYS A 62 -15.19 2.68 -29.94
CA LYS A 62 -15.44 3.22 -28.59
C LYS A 62 -15.89 2.12 -27.62
N ARG A 63 -16.79 1.20 -28.01
CA ARG A 63 -17.21 0.05 -27.18
C ARG A 63 -16.02 -0.86 -26.83
N ILE A 64 -15.19 -1.22 -27.82
CA ILE A 64 -13.99 -2.04 -27.62
C ILE A 64 -13.01 -1.34 -26.67
N ARG A 65 -12.73 -0.06 -26.90
CA ARG A 65 -11.74 0.72 -26.14
C ARG A 65 -12.17 1.00 -24.69
N ARG A 66 -13.47 1.23 -24.43
CA ARG A 66 -14.05 1.23 -23.07
C ARG A 66 -13.90 -0.12 -22.38
N SER A 67 -14.19 -1.22 -23.07
CA SER A 67 -14.05 -2.59 -22.52
C SER A 67 -12.61 -2.90 -22.13
N GLN A 68 -11.64 -2.58 -23.00
CA GLN A 68 -10.22 -2.70 -22.68
C GLN A 68 -9.79 -1.83 -21.49
N HIS A 69 -10.29 -0.59 -21.39
CA HIS A 69 -10.01 0.29 -20.25
C HIS A 69 -10.58 -0.28 -18.95
N ALA A 70 -11.83 -0.74 -18.93
CA ALA A 70 -12.45 -1.35 -17.76
C ALA A 70 -11.68 -2.59 -17.28
N ARG A 71 -11.17 -3.42 -18.19
CA ARG A 71 -10.29 -4.55 -17.86
C ARG A 71 -8.98 -4.08 -17.23
N LYS A 72 -8.29 -3.11 -17.83
CA LYS A 72 -7.02 -2.55 -17.30
C LYS A 72 -7.20 -1.90 -15.93
N GLU A 73 -8.27 -1.15 -15.73
CA GLU A 73 -8.62 -0.51 -14.45
C GLU A 73 -8.90 -1.58 -13.37
N THR A 74 -9.57 -2.69 -13.72
CA THR A 74 -9.81 -3.82 -12.80
C THR A 74 -8.51 -4.49 -12.35
N GLU A 75 -7.58 -4.75 -13.28
CA GLU A 75 -6.26 -5.31 -12.95
C GLU A 75 -5.42 -4.35 -12.10
N PHE A 76 -5.41 -3.05 -12.43
CA PHE A 76 -4.74 -2.01 -11.66
C PHE A 76 -5.30 -1.90 -10.22
N LEU A 77 -6.63 -1.90 -10.07
CA LEU A 77 -7.29 -1.87 -8.77
C LEU A 77 -7.20 -3.20 -8.01
N ARG A 78 -6.88 -4.33 -8.66
CA ARG A 78 -6.45 -5.55 -7.95
C ARG A 78 -5.03 -5.36 -7.41
N LEU A 79 -4.09 -4.97 -8.27
CA LEU A 79 -2.67 -4.77 -7.90
C LEU A 79 -2.50 -3.73 -6.78
N LYS A 80 -3.22 -2.60 -6.84
CA LYS A 80 -3.23 -1.54 -5.81
C LYS A 80 -3.83 -1.99 -4.46
N ARG A 81 -4.50 -3.15 -4.42
CA ARG A 81 -5.00 -3.81 -3.18
C ARG A 81 -4.13 -4.99 -2.73
N THR A 82 -3.24 -5.51 -3.57
CA THR A 82 -2.29 -6.57 -3.18
C THR A 82 -1.36 -6.04 -2.08
N ARG A 83 -1.42 -6.65 -0.90
CA ARG A 83 -0.44 -6.45 0.17
C ARG A 83 0.59 -7.57 0.06
N LEU A 84 1.85 -7.22 -0.14
CA LEU A 84 2.93 -8.20 -0.17
C LEU A 84 3.29 -8.61 1.27
N GLY A 85 3.16 -9.90 1.57
CA GLY A 85 3.59 -10.52 2.82
C GLY A 85 4.92 -11.24 2.67
N LEU A 86 5.51 -11.71 3.77
CA LEU A 86 6.71 -12.58 3.73
C LEU A 86 6.46 -13.88 2.95
N GLU A 87 5.20 -14.32 2.89
CA GLU A 87 4.75 -15.51 2.17
C GLU A 87 4.85 -15.39 0.64
N ASP A 88 4.84 -14.17 0.08
CA ASP A 88 5.07 -13.92 -1.35
C ASP A 88 6.54 -14.07 -1.76
N PHE A 89 7.46 -14.23 -0.80
CA PHE A 89 8.90 -14.27 -1.04
C PHE A 89 9.52 -15.62 -0.65
N GLU A 90 10.59 -15.97 -1.36
CA GLU A 90 11.47 -17.11 -1.09
C GLU A 90 12.87 -16.61 -0.69
N SER A 91 13.44 -17.23 0.35
CA SER A 91 14.68 -16.81 0.99
C SER A 91 15.90 -17.47 0.35
N LEU A 92 16.43 -16.86 -0.72
CA LEU A 92 17.57 -17.41 -1.48
C LEU A 92 18.88 -17.48 -0.68
N LYS A 93 19.27 -16.39 0.00
CA LYS A 93 20.60 -16.31 0.65
C LYS A 93 20.63 -15.31 1.79
N VAL A 94 21.28 -15.66 2.92
CA VAL A 94 21.65 -14.68 3.96
C VAL A 94 22.85 -13.87 3.47
N ILE A 95 22.69 -12.54 3.42
CA ILE A 95 23.73 -11.59 3.00
C ILE A 95 24.53 -11.08 4.22
N GLY A 96 23.89 -10.94 5.39
CA GLY A 96 24.57 -10.52 6.61
C GLY A 96 23.76 -10.79 7.88
N ARG A 97 24.47 -10.84 9.01
CA ARG A 97 23.92 -10.99 10.38
C ARG A 97 24.62 -9.98 11.29
N GLY A 98 23.87 -9.33 12.17
CA GLY A 98 24.43 -8.41 13.17
C GLY A 98 23.47 -8.16 14.33
N ALA A 99 23.88 -7.30 15.27
CA ALA A 99 23.10 -6.99 16.48
C ALA A 99 21.70 -6.38 16.21
N PHE A 100 21.45 -5.93 14.97
CA PHE A 100 20.20 -5.31 14.54
C PHE A 100 19.33 -6.22 13.64
N GLY A 101 19.73 -7.48 13.40
CA GLY A 101 18.96 -8.46 12.63
C GLY A 101 19.74 -9.23 11.56
N GLU A 102 19.00 -9.87 10.66
CA GLU A 102 19.51 -10.69 9.56
C GLU A 102 19.01 -10.16 8.21
N VAL A 103 19.94 -9.89 7.29
CA VAL A 103 19.65 -9.41 5.93
C VAL A 103 19.63 -10.59 4.97
N ARG A 104 18.53 -10.76 4.23
CA ARG A 104 18.34 -11.84 3.25
C ARG A 104 18.10 -11.27 1.85
N LEU A 105 18.75 -11.88 0.87
CA LEU A 105 18.34 -11.82 -0.53
C LEU A 105 17.11 -12.72 -0.68
N VAL A 106 16.05 -12.16 -1.26
CA VAL A 106 14.78 -12.87 -1.48
C VAL A 106 14.32 -12.73 -2.93
N GLN A 107 13.63 -13.74 -3.45
CA GLN A 107 12.95 -13.72 -4.74
C GLN A 107 11.44 -13.71 -4.52
N LYS A 108 10.67 -13.03 -5.39
CA LYS A 108 9.21 -12.98 -5.32
C LYS A 108 8.61 -14.14 -6.11
N LYS A 109 7.75 -14.95 -5.50
CA LYS A 109 7.31 -16.27 -6.02
C LYS A 109 6.46 -16.22 -7.29
N ASP A 110 5.90 -15.07 -7.64
CA ASP A 110 5.13 -14.85 -8.86
C ASP A 110 5.94 -14.25 -10.02
N THR A 111 7.27 -14.04 -9.83
CA THR A 111 8.13 -13.38 -10.82
C THR A 111 9.55 -13.97 -10.82
N ASP A 112 9.97 -14.57 -11.94
CA ASP A 112 11.29 -15.21 -12.12
C ASP A 112 12.48 -14.23 -12.25
N SER A 113 12.49 -13.13 -11.46
CA SER A 113 13.41 -12.00 -11.71
C SER A 113 13.95 -11.33 -10.44
N LEU A 114 15.24 -11.00 -10.46
CA LEU A 114 16.06 -10.53 -9.32
C LEU A 114 16.50 -9.06 -9.54
N TRP A 115 16.14 -8.09 -8.66
CA TRP A 115 16.21 -6.63 -8.99
C TRP A 115 16.69 -5.64 -7.90
N VAL A 116 17.11 -4.42 -8.35
CA VAL A 116 18.25 -3.62 -7.81
C VAL A 116 18.20 -2.07 -8.15
N VAL A 117 18.16 -1.01 -7.30
CA VAL A 117 18.04 -0.73 -5.83
C VAL A 117 16.99 0.37 -5.51
N LYS A 118 16.22 0.22 -4.41
CA LYS A 118 15.38 1.28 -3.77
C LYS A 118 14.65 0.78 -2.50
N MET A 119 14.44 1.62 -1.48
CA MET A 119 13.56 1.26 -0.35
C MET A 119 12.08 1.47 -0.72
N PHE A 120 11.24 0.43 -0.58
CA PHE A 120 9.81 0.49 -0.91
C PHE A 120 8.90 0.37 0.32
N TYR A 121 9.16 -0.60 1.20
CA TYR A 121 8.29 -0.89 2.34
C TYR A 121 9.11 -1.25 3.58
N SER A 122 8.65 -0.80 4.74
CA SER A 122 9.08 -1.32 6.04
C SER A 122 7.87 -1.85 6.80
N PHE A 123 8.03 -2.99 7.45
CA PHE A 123 7.03 -3.58 8.35
C PHE A 123 7.73 -4.32 9.49
N GLN A 124 7.04 -4.51 10.61
CA GLN A 124 7.60 -5.10 11.81
C GLN A 124 6.62 -6.11 12.42
N ASP A 125 7.16 -7.16 13.04
CA ASP A 125 6.42 -8.02 13.95
C ASP A 125 6.80 -7.67 15.42
N LYS A 126 6.58 -8.58 16.38
CA LYS A 126 6.92 -8.34 17.81
C LYS A 126 8.41 -8.49 18.13
N MET A 127 9.21 -9.03 17.21
CA MET A 127 10.60 -9.47 17.38
C MET A 127 11.53 -8.91 16.28
N ASN A 128 11.01 -8.69 15.06
CA ASN A 128 11.81 -8.37 13.88
C ASN A 128 11.31 -7.12 13.15
N LEU A 129 12.24 -6.34 12.61
CA LEU A 129 11.99 -5.28 11.63
C LEU A 129 12.41 -5.76 10.23
N TYR A 130 11.50 -5.68 9.26
CA TYR A 130 11.72 -6.04 7.87
C TYR A 130 11.79 -4.79 7.00
N LEU A 131 12.83 -4.70 6.18
CA LEU A 131 13.07 -3.60 5.25
C LEU A 131 13.10 -4.16 3.83
N ILE A 132 12.01 -4.01 3.08
CA ILE A 132 12.00 -4.30 1.64
C ILE A 132 12.71 -3.16 0.94
N MET A 133 13.98 -3.43 0.66
CA MET A 133 14.79 -2.73 -0.31
C MET A 133 14.99 -3.64 -1.52
N GLU A 134 14.69 -3.13 -2.71
CA GLU A 134 15.34 -3.53 -3.96
C GLU A 134 16.87 -3.35 -3.77
N PHE A 135 17.75 -4.18 -4.35
CA PHE A 135 19.12 -4.46 -3.82
C PHE A 135 20.28 -4.23 -4.83
N LEU A 136 21.00 -3.09 -4.79
CA LEU A 136 22.02 -2.66 -5.81
C LEU A 136 23.11 -3.73 -6.05
N PRO A 137 23.53 -4.02 -7.30
CA PRO A 137 24.77 -4.72 -7.54
C PRO A 137 25.87 -3.65 -7.51
N GLY A 138 26.32 -3.28 -6.31
CA GLY A 138 27.60 -2.60 -6.17
C GLY A 138 28.67 -3.49 -6.80
N GLY A 139 29.15 -3.11 -7.98
CA GLY A 139 29.79 -4.06 -8.90
C GLY A 139 31.07 -4.67 -8.35
N MET A 140 31.19 -5.99 -8.48
CA MET A 140 32.46 -6.71 -8.32
C MET A 140 32.54 -7.84 -9.35
N THR A 141 33.15 -7.53 -10.49
CA THR A 141 33.43 -8.46 -11.59
C THR A 141 34.64 -7.99 -12.41
N PRO A 142 35.71 -8.79 -12.54
CA PRO A 142 36.25 -9.78 -11.59
C PRO A 142 37.16 -9.14 -10.53
#